data_AF-A0AAE0T3I0-F1
#
_entry.id   AF-A0AAE0T3I0-F1
#
_cell.length_a   1.000
_cell.length_b   1.000
_cell.length_c   1.000
_cell.angle_alpha   90.00
_cell.angle_beta   90.00
_cell.angle_gamma   90.00
#
_symmetry.space_group_name_H-M   'P 1'
#
loop_
_entity.id
_entity.type
_entity.pdbx_description
1 polymer ?
#
loop_
_entity_poly.entity_id
_entity_poly.type
_entity_poly.pdbx_seq_one_letter_code
_entity_poly.pdbx_strand_id
1 'polypeptide(L)'
;MEKQNIALRLATKTNNTKRSSEAVSGQKKGGGTLPESGQRIQRLISLTYPCCPPDIRDRLAKDYFLGAVQDKNLKLEIWRHRPNSLQEAIRIRVEWEAFLLASVKQKPVSSACTDYK
;
A
#
# COMPACT_ATOMS: atom_id res chain seq x y z
N MET A 1 13.01 -13.22 59.66
CA MET A 1 12.16 -12.11 59.17
C MET A 1 12.60 -11.67 57.78
N GLU A 2 12.69 -12.58 56.80
CA GLU A 2 13.12 -12.20 55.45
C GLU A 2 12.66 -13.24 54.41
N LYS A 3 11.34 -13.46 54.34
CA LYS A 3 10.73 -14.35 53.32
C LYS A 3 9.57 -13.68 52.59
N GLN A 4 9.66 -12.39 52.29
CA GLN A 4 8.58 -11.67 51.57
C GLN A 4 9.03 -10.75 50.42
N ASN A 5 10.33 -10.68 50.08
CA ASN A 5 10.83 -9.72 49.07
C ASN A 5 11.46 -10.34 47.80
N ILE A 6 10.95 -11.50 47.34
CA ILE A 6 11.37 -12.09 46.05
C ILE A 6 10.25 -12.01 44.99
N ALA A 7 8.99 -11.79 45.41
CA ALA A 7 7.83 -11.81 44.50
C ALA A 7 7.53 -10.48 43.77
N LEU A 8 8.27 -9.40 44.05
CA LEU A 8 7.91 -8.04 43.57
C LEU A 8 8.83 -7.46 42.48
N ARG A 9 9.66 -8.27 41.82
CA ARG A 9 10.60 -7.81 40.78
C ARG A 9 10.43 -8.41 39.37
N LEU A 10 9.45 -9.26 39.12
CA LEU A 10 9.27 -9.87 37.80
C LEU A 10 7.97 -9.49 37.08
N ALA A 11 7.20 -8.54 37.62
CA ALA A 11 5.88 -8.17 37.09
C ALA A 11 5.84 -6.87 36.26
N THR A 12 6.97 -6.37 35.74
CA THR A 12 6.98 -5.13 34.94
C THR A 12 7.80 -5.28 33.65
N LYS A 13 7.35 -6.14 32.73
CA LYS A 13 7.24 -5.81 31.29
C LYS A 13 6.63 -6.99 30.52
N THR A 14 5.31 -7.00 30.45
CA THR A 14 4.64 -7.37 29.22
C THR A 14 5.06 -6.40 28.12
N ASN A 15 4.94 -6.82 26.85
CA ASN A 15 5.03 -6.03 25.59
C ASN A 15 6.26 -6.32 24.71
N ASN A 16 6.57 -7.59 24.49
CA ASN A 16 7.50 -7.99 23.42
C ASN A 16 7.03 -9.24 22.66
N THR A 17 5.74 -9.58 22.74
CA THR A 17 5.17 -10.62 21.89
C THR A 17 4.92 -10.02 20.50
N LYS A 18 5.40 -10.72 19.45
CA LYS A 18 5.24 -10.45 18.00
C LYS A 18 6.43 -9.82 17.27
N ARG A 19 7.66 -10.30 17.50
CA ARG A 19 8.82 -9.91 16.67
C ARG A 19 9.47 -10.99 15.81
N SER A 20 9.05 -12.26 15.82
CA SER A 20 9.74 -13.26 14.98
C SER A 20 8.96 -14.57 14.74
N SER A 21 7.83 -14.57 14.03
CA SER A 21 7.25 -15.85 13.57
C SER A 21 6.23 -15.77 12.43
N GLU A 22 6.34 -14.80 11.51
CA GLU A 22 5.50 -14.78 10.29
C GLU A 22 6.33 -14.31 9.08
N ALA A 23 7.40 -15.02 8.76
CA ALA A 23 8.21 -14.75 7.56
C ALA A 23 7.95 -15.73 6.41
N VAL A 24 7.07 -16.71 6.56
CA VAL A 24 6.73 -17.66 5.49
C VAL A 24 5.22 -17.91 5.52
N SER A 25 4.53 -17.61 4.40
CA SER A 25 3.11 -17.89 4.07
C SER A 25 2.09 -16.74 4.03
N GLY A 26 2.50 -15.49 3.80
CA GLY A 26 1.54 -14.41 3.55
C GLY A 26 2.02 -13.37 2.55
N GLN A 27 1.96 -13.67 1.24
CA GLN A 27 2.12 -12.69 0.15
C GLN A 27 0.93 -11.70 0.08
N LYS A 28 0.54 -11.12 1.22
CA LYS A 28 -0.49 -10.07 1.34
C LYS A 28 -0.11 -9.07 2.45
N LYS A 29 1.08 -8.47 2.35
CA LYS A 29 1.46 -7.26 3.13
C LYS A 29 2.20 -6.24 2.24
N GLY A 30 1.71 -6.06 1.01
CA GLY A 30 2.04 -4.91 0.16
C GLY A 30 1.04 -3.74 0.32
N GLY A 31 0.09 -3.85 1.24
CA GLY A 31 -1.01 -2.90 1.46
C GLY A 31 -0.67 -1.80 2.46
N GLY A 32 0.44 -1.08 2.25
CA GLY A 32 0.47 0.30 2.75
C GLY A 32 -0.61 1.10 2.02
N THR A 33 -1.11 2.17 2.62
CA THR A 33 -2.05 3.09 1.94
C THR A 33 -1.44 3.48 0.59
N LEU A 34 -2.18 3.53 -0.53
CA LEU A 34 -1.56 3.79 -1.85
C LEU A 34 -0.56 4.97 -1.89
N PRO A 35 -0.89 6.15 -1.32
CA PRO A 35 0.06 7.26 -1.30
C PRO A 35 1.30 6.95 -0.45
N GLU A 36 1.16 6.13 0.59
CA GLU A 36 2.25 5.66 1.44
C GLU A 36 3.24 4.80 0.65
N SER A 37 2.74 3.93 -0.25
CA SER A 37 3.60 3.12 -1.13
C SER A 37 4.46 4.02 -2.04
N GLY A 38 3.84 5.02 -2.67
CA GLY A 38 4.55 5.99 -3.52
C GLY A 38 5.60 6.79 -2.73
N GLN A 39 5.23 7.34 -1.57
CA GLN A 39 6.14 8.10 -0.71
C GLN A 39 7.31 7.25 -0.21
N ARG A 40 7.06 5.98 0.16
CA ARG A 40 8.10 5.07 0.61
C ARG A 40 9.11 4.77 -0.50
N ILE A 41 8.65 4.58 -1.73
CA ILE A 41 9.51 4.35 -2.90
C ILE A 41 10.35 5.59 -3.19
N GLN A 42 9.76 6.77 -3.15
CA GLN A 42 10.48 8.03 -3.37
C GLN A 42 11.58 8.25 -2.31
N ARG A 43 11.29 7.99 -1.04
CA ARG A 43 12.27 8.06 0.05
C ARG A 43 13.39 7.04 -0.17
N LEU A 44 13.05 5.81 -0.51
CA LEU A 44 14.02 4.75 -0.77
C LEU A 44 15.00 5.15 -1.89
N ILE A 45 14.50 5.64 -3.01
CA ILE A 45 15.34 6.05 -4.14
C ILE A 45 16.20 7.27 -3.82
N SER A 46 15.68 8.18 -3.00
CA SER A 46 16.46 9.33 -2.52
C SER A 46 17.64 8.90 -1.66
N LEU A 47 17.51 7.81 -0.90
CA LEU A 47 18.58 7.24 -0.08
C LEU A 47 19.57 6.39 -0.89
N THR A 48 19.08 5.60 -1.84
CA THR A 48 19.92 4.70 -2.64
C THR A 48 20.71 5.44 -3.72
N TYR A 49 20.15 6.51 -4.27
CA TYR A 49 20.73 7.24 -5.40
C TYR A 49 20.86 8.74 -5.12
N PRO A 50 21.63 9.16 -4.10
CA PRO A 50 21.74 10.58 -3.73
C PRO A 50 22.42 11.43 -4.80
N CYS A 51 23.31 10.83 -5.61
CA CYS A 51 24.07 11.52 -6.65
C CYS A 51 23.33 11.63 -8.00
N CYS A 52 22.19 10.95 -8.16
CA CYS A 52 21.47 10.97 -9.44
C CYS A 52 20.59 12.24 -9.57
N PRO A 53 20.50 12.82 -10.78
CA PRO A 53 19.54 13.88 -11.09
C PRO A 53 18.10 13.52 -10.67
N PRO A 54 17.28 14.51 -10.29
CA PRO A 54 15.90 14.28 -9.88
C PRO A 54 15.09 13.56 -10.97
N ASP A 55 15.31 13.86 -12.25
CA ASP A 55 14.60 13.23 -13.36
C ASP A 55 14.86 11.73 -13.46
N ILE A 56 16.10 11.30 -13.21
CA ILE A 56 16.47 9.89 -13.23
C ILE A 56 15.87 9.17 -12.01
N ARG A 57 15.90 9.80 -10.85
CA ARG A 57 15.27 9.28 -9.64
C ARG A 57 13.77 9.10 -9.82
N ASP A 58 13.09 10.06 -10.45
CA ASP A 58 11.65 9.98 -10.67
C ASP A 58 11.27 8.87 -11.67
N ARG A 59 12.07 8.68 -12.72
CA ARG A 59 11.91 7.54 -13.65
C ARG A 59 12.09 6.19 -12.95
N LEU A 60 13.15 6.05 -12.15
CA LEU A 60 13.38 4.84 -11.36
C LEU A 60 12.24 4.58 -10.37
N ALA A 61 11.71 5.65 -9.76
CA ALA A 61 10.62 5.56 -8.80
C ALA A 61 9.33 5.09 -9.45
N LYS A 62 9.03 5.63 -10.63
CA LYS A 62 7.93 5.19 -11.46
C LYS A 62 8.05 3.71 -11.85
N ASP A 63 9.22 3.29 -12.31
CA ASP A 63 9.43 1.90 -12.76
C ASP A 63 9.30 0.92 -11.58
N TYR A 64 9.86 1.29 -10.42
CA TYR A 64 9.73 0.50 -9.20
C TYR A 64 8.27 0.45 -8.71
N PHE A 65 7.53 1.56 -8.80
CA PHE A 65 6.12 1.62 -8.47
C PHE A 65 5.28 0.70 -9.39
N LEU A 66 5.53 0.71 -10.69
CA LEU A 66 4.88 -0.19 -11.66
C LEU A 66 5.21 -1.67 -11.41
N GLY A 67 6.42 -1.96 -10.93
CA GLY A 67 6.82 -3.31 -10.50
C GLY A 67 6.15 -3.76 -9.21
N ALA A 68 5.85 -2.83 -8.31
CA ALA A 68 5.18 -3.11 -7.03
C ALA A 68 3.67 -3.37 -7.16
N VAL A 69 3.03 -2.91 -8.24
CA VAL A 69 1.61 -3.14 -8.53
C VAL A 69 1.38 -4.61 -8.94
N GLN A 70 0.58 -5.33 -8.15
CA GLN A 70 0.22 -6.73 -8.40
C GLN A 70 -0.97 -6.86 -9.37
N ASP A 71 -1.87 -5.89 -9.38
CA ASP A 71 -3.09 -5.91 -10.18
C ASP A 71 -2.79 -5.62 -11.66
N LYS A 72 -3.06 -6.60 -12.52
CA LYS A 72 -2.84 -6.48 -13.97
C LYS A 72 -3.68 -5.39 -14.62
N ASN A 73 -4.92 -5.23 -14.16
CA ASN A 73 -5.85 -4.22 -14.69
C ASN A 73 -5.37 -2.80 -14.36
N LEU A 74 -4.95 -2.58 -13.12
CA LEU A 74 -4.34 -1.32 -12.71
C LEU A 74 -3.03 -1.05 -13.47
N LYS A 75 -2.19 -2.07 -13.65
CA LYS A 75 -0.95 -1.94 -14.44
C LYS A 75 -1.21 -1.58 -15.90
N LEU A 76 -2.24 -2.18 -16.51
CA LEU A 76 -2.69 -1.84 -17.86
C LEU A 76 -3.20 -0.40 -17.93
N GLU A 77 -3.98 0.03 -16.94
CA GLU A 77 -4.51 1.39 -16.87
C GLU A 77 -3.38 2.43 -16.77
N ILE A 78 -2.42 2.20 -15.87
CA ILE A 78 -1.25 3.07 -15.76
C ILE A 78 -0.43 3.05 -17.06
N TRP A 79 -0.29 1.89 -17.71
CA TRP A 79 0.42 1.80 -19.00
C TRP A 79 -0.28 2.59 -20.11
N ARG A 80 -1.62 2.55 -20.15
CA ARG A 80 -2.44 3.33 -21.08
C ARG A 80 -2.26 4.83 -20.90
N HIS A 81 -2.20 5.29 -19.65
CA HIS A 81 -2.03 6.70 -19.32
C HIS A 81 -0.63 7.26 -19.57
N ARG A 82 0.40 6.40 -19.76
CA ARG A 82 1.79 6.81 -20.03
C ARG A 82 2.31 7.90 -19.07
N PRO A 83 2.33 7.64 -17.76
CA PRO A 83 2.77 8.63 -16.79
C PRO A 83 4.24 9.02 -17.01
N ASN A 84 4.50 10.31 -16.95
CA ASN A 84 5.84 10.87 -17.05
C ASN A 84 6.54 10.92 -15.70
N SER A 85 5.77 11.07 -14.61
CA SER A 85 6.27 11.19 -13.24
C SER A 85 5.69 10.13 -12.30
N LEU A 86 6.38 9.83 -11.19
CA LEU A 86 5.85 8.99 -10.12
C LEU A 86 4.52 9.54 -9.58
N GLN A 87 4.40 10.86 -9.42
CA GLN A 87 3.19 11.48 -8.84
C GLN A 87 1.95 11.23 -9.71
N GLU A 88 2.13 11.27 -11.03
CA GLU A 88 1.07 10.98 -11.99
C GLU A 88 0.63 9.50 -11.88
N ALA A 89 1.59 8.57 -11.77
CA ALA A 89 1.29 7.16 -11.57
C ALA A 89 0.53 6.90 -10.25
N ILE A 90 0.87 7.62 -9.17
CA ILE A 90 0.14 7.55 -7.89
C ILE A 90 -1.28 8.06 -8.06
N ARG A 91 -1.47 9.19 -8.75
CA ARG A 91 -2.78 9.78 -9.00
C ARG A 91 -3.70 8.83 -9.77
N ILE A 92 -3.23 8.25 -10.87
CA ILE A 92 -4.00 7.28 -11.68
C ILE A 92 -4.43 6.10 -10.81
N ARG A 93 -3.54 5.60 -9.94
CA ARG A 93 -3.86 4.52 -9.02
C ARG A 93 -4.96 4.90 -8.03
N VAL A 94 -4.88 6.10 -7.44
CA VAL A 94 -5.89 6.62 -6.51
C VAL A 94 -7.24 6.74 -7.20
N GLU A 95 -7.28 7.28 -8.42
CA GLU A 95 -8.49 7.40 -9.22
C GLU A 95 -9.11 6.02 -9.53
N TRP A 96 -8.27 5.03 -9.86
CA TRP A 96 -8.72 3.66 -10.13
C TRP A 96 -9.29 2.98 -8.88
N GLU A 97 -8.65 3.12 -7.72
CA GLU A 97 -9.16 2.56 -6.46
C GLU A 97 -10.45 3.26 -5.99
N ALA A 98 -10.55 4.58 -6.21
CA ALA A 98 -11.79 5.33 -5.95
C ALA A 98 -12.95 4.83 -6.83
N PHE A 99 -12.68 4.53 -8.10
CA PHE A 99 -13.66 3.93 -9.00
C PHE A 99 -14.14 2.58 -8.49
N LEU A 100 -13.22 1.67 -8.13
CA LEU A 100 -13.58 0.36 -7.57
C LEU A 100 -14.44 0.49 -6.30
N LEU A 101 -14.07 1.40 -5.40
CA LEU A 101 -14.83 1.65 -4.18
C LEU A 101 -16.24 2.18 -4.46
N ALA A 102 -16.39 3.02 -5.49
CA ALA A 102 -17.68 3.55 -5.93
C ALA A 102 -18.55 2.45 -6.57
N SER A 103 -17.97 1.60 -7.42
CA SER A 103 -18.69 0.49 -8.06
C SER A 103 -19.24 -0.51 -7.04
N VAL A 104 -18.50 -0.80 -5.96
CA VAL A 104 -18.97 -1.68 -4.87
C VAL A 104 -20.13 -1.08 -4.08
N LYS A 105 -20.21 0.26 -3.99
CA LYS A 105 -21.32 0.96 -3.32
C LYS A 105 -22.58 1.06 -4.17
N GLN A 106 -22.50 0.83 -5.48
CA GLN A 106 -23.69 0.73 -6.31
C GLN A 106 -24.38 -0.61 -6.02
N LYS A 107 -25.34 -0.58 -5.08
CA LYS A 107 -26.37 -1.62 -4.98
C LYS A 107 -26.97 -1.80 -6.38
N PRO A 108 -27.25 -3.04 -6.84
CA PRO A 108 -27.99 -3.23 -8.07
C PRO A 108 -29.27 -2.41 -7.95
N VAL A 109 -29.54 -1.57 -8.94
CA VAL A 109 -30.88 -1.04 -9.17
C VAL A 109 -31.78 -2.27 -9.27
N SER A 110 -32.47 -2.59 -8.17
CA SER A 110 -33.44 -3.66 -8.14
C SER A 110 -34.46 -3.35 -9.22
N SER A 111 -34.56 -4.25 -10.18
CA SER A 111 -35.65 -4.38 -11.14
C SER A 111 -36.99 -4.06 -10.46
N ALA A 112 -37.50 -2.87 -10.68
CA ALA A 112 -38.88 -2.54 -10.36
C ALA A 112 -39.40 -1.62 -11.47
N CYS A 113 -40.33 -2.20 -12.24
CA CYS A 113 -41.20 -1.56 -13.23
C CYS A 113 -40.57 -1.16 -14.58
N THR A 114 -40.64 -2.11 -15.53
CA THR A 114 -41.04 -1.76 -16.90
C THR A 114 -42.25 -2.60 -17.26
N ASP A 115 -43.39 -2.29 -16.65
CA ASP A 115 -44.70 -2.52 -17.27
C ASP A 115 -44.94 -1.36 -18.24
N TYR A 116 -44.61 -1.57 -19.52
CA TYR A 116 -45.11 -0.70 -20.59
C TYR A 116 -46.30 -1.41 -21.21
N LYS A 117 -47.48 -0.81 -21.00
CA LYS A 117 -48.77 -1.15 -21.62
C LYS A 117 -48.72 -1.01 -23.13
#